data_AF-A0A5P6AAV9-F1
#
_entry.id   AF-A0A5P6AAV9-F1
#
_cell.length_a   1.000
_cell.length_b   1.000
_cell.length_c   1.000
_cell.angle_alpha   90.00
_cell.angle_beta   90.00
_cell.angle_gamma   90.00
#
_symmetry.space_group_name_H-M   'P 1'
#
loop_
_entity.id
_entity.type
_entity.pdbx_description
1 polymer ?
#
loop_
_entity_poly.entity_id
_entity_poly.type
_entity_poly.pdbx_seq_one_letter_code
_entity_poly.pdbx_strand_id
1 'polypeptide(L)'
;MIMILGIAGFYHLFVHGPANEFSLQTMLPSASSGIGFLAVIVYNLVGLELVACMGKELRNPVRDMPRAILLASLAIAFLYVFGSMGILMAIPTENLNLVSGIVDALGPLLGKAVHSLFWSVSFLCFRLLVTR
;
A
#
# COMPACT_ATOMS: atom_id res chain seq x y z
N MET A 1 0.44 2.40 7.61
CA MET A 1 -0.56 1.66 6.80
C MET A 1 0.03 0.43 6.15
N ILE A 2 1.14 0.54 5.40
CA ILE A 2 1.87 -0.61 4.81
C ILE A 2 2.20 -1.69 5.85
N MET A 3 2.66 -1.31 7.04
CA MET A 3 2.91 -2.26 8.15
C MET A 3 1.65 -3.03 8.58
N ILE A 4 0.49 -2.36 8.64
CA ILE A 4 -0.78 -2.96 9.07
C ILE A 4 -1.27 -3.95 8.00
N LEU A 5 -1.19 -3.56 6.72
CA LEU A 5 -1.57 -4.42 5.59
C LEU A 5 -0.64 -5.63 5.46
N GLY A 6 0.66 -5.45 5.65
CA GLY A 6 1.63 -6.54 5.62
C GLY A 6 1.46 -7.55 6.75
N ILE A 7 1.26 -7.07 7.99
CA ILE A 7 1.00 -7.95 9.15
C ILE A 7 -0.33 -8.70 8.97
N ALA A 8 -1.36 -8.02 8.48
CA ALA A 8 -2.67 -8.62 8.26
C ALA A 8 -2.69 -9.64 7.11
N GLY A 9 -1.99 -9.37 6.01
CA GLY A 9 -1.81 -10.32 4.92
C GLY A 9 -1.02 -11.55 5.36
N PHE A 10 0.04 -11.37 6.16
CA PHE A 10 0.77 -12.49 6.76
C PHE A 10 -0.10 -13.30 7.72
N TYR A 11 -0.95 -12.67 8.53
CA TYR A 11 -1.91 -13.38 9.39
C TYR A 11 -2.92 -14.20 8.57
N HIS A 12 -3.41 -13.65 7.45
CA HIS A 12 -4.34 -14.35 6.55
C HIS A 12 -3.71 -15.58 5.87
N LEU A 13 -2.42 -15.50 5.53
CA LEU A 13 -1.63 -16.60 4.97
C LEU A 13 -1.61 -17.84 5.89
N PHE A 14 -1.48 -17.65 7.21
CA PHE A 14 -1.42 -18.75 8.17
C PHE A 14 -2.77 -19.40 8.46
N VAL A 15 -3.90 -18.75 8.11
CA VAL A 15 -5.25 -19.24 8.45
C VAL A 15 -6.00 -19.80 7.23
N HIS A 16 -5.82 -19.25 6.02
CA HIS A 16 -6.61 -19.63 4.84
C HIS A 16 -5.78 -20.07 3.62
N GLY A 17 -4.45 -19.97 3.66
CA GLY A 17 -3.58 -20.22 2.49
C GLY A 17 -3.52 -19.05 1.49
N PRO A 18 -2.61 -19.08 0.51
CA PRO A 18 -2.44 -17.98 -0.44
C PRO A 18 -3.64 -17.85 -1.39
N ALA A 19 -4.26 -16.66 -1.44
CA ALA A 19 -5.41 -16.38 -2.29
C ALA A 19 -5.07 -16.27 -3.80
N ASN A 20 -3.79 -16.25 -4.18
CA ASN A 20 -3.31 -16.12 -5.55
C ASN A 20 -2.16 -17.12 -5.84
N GLU A 21 -2.12 -17.62 -7.08
CA GLU A 21 -1.02 -18.44 -7.62
C GLU A 21 0.21 -17.55 -7.92
N PHE A 22 1.24 -17.62 -7.07
CA PHE A 22 2.49 -16.90 -7.28
C PHE A 22 3.41 -17.66 -8.25
N SER A 23 3.15 -17.58 -9.57
CA SER A 23 4.05 -18.07 -10.62
C SER A 23 4.93 -16.94 -11.17
N LEU A 24 6.21 -17.23 -11.46
CA LEU A 24 7.16 -16.28 -12.06
C LEU A 24 6.67 -15.65 -13.37
N GLN A 25 5.79 -16.36 -14.09
CA GLN A 25 5.17 -15.89 -15.34
C GLN A 25 4.07 -14.85 -15.09
N THR A 26 3.32 -14.97 -13.99
CA THR A 26 2.27 -14.03 -13.59
C THR A 26 2.87 -12.76 -12.96
N MET A 27 4.11 -12.83 -12.47
CA MET A 27 4.83 -11.68 -11.89
C MET A 27 5.51 -10.82 -12.96
N LEU A 28 5.73 -11.34 -14.18
CA LEU A 28 6.35 -10.59 -15.27
C LEU A 28 5.29 -9.86 -16.11
N PRO A 29 5.37 -8.52 -16.24
CA PRO A 29 4.44 -7.78 -17.08
C PRO A 29 4.67 -8.09 -18.56
N SER A 30 3.59 -8.25 -19.33
CA SER A 30 3.65 -8.40 -20.78
C SER A 30 4.00 -7.06 -21.46
N ALA A 31 4.88 -7.10 -22.47
CA ALA A 31 5.41 -5.91 -23.14
C ALA A 31 4.32 -5.02 -23.78
N SER A 32 3.17 -5.59 -24.16
CA SER A 32 2.03 -4.86 -24.73
C SER A 32 1.28 -4.00 -23.71
N SER A 33 1.27 -4.38 -22.43
CA SER A 33 0.58 -3.64 -21.36
C SER A 33 1.47 -2.57 -20.71
N GLY A 34 2.78 -2.62 -20.95
CA GLY A 34 3.75 -1.69 -20.35
C GLY A 34 3.58 -0.23 -20.76
N ILE A 35 3.02 0.03 -21.96
CA ILE A 35 2.83 1.40 -22.48
C ILE A 35 1.81 2.17 -21.64
N GLY A 36 0.76 1.51 -21.14
CA GLY A 36 -0.23 2.14 -20.26
C GLY A 36 0.34 2.60 -18.92
N PHE A 37 1.39 1.93 -18.44
CA PHE A 37 2.06 2.27 -17.18
C PHE A 37 3.11 3.39 -17.33
N LEU A 38 3.58 3.69 -18.54
CA LEU A 38 4.59 4.74 -18.75
C LEU A 38 4.14 6.10 -18.20
N ALA A 39 2.87 6.47 -18.41
CA ALA A 39 2.33 7.73 -17.88
C ALA A 39 2.41 7.79 -16.34
N VAL A 40 2.12 6.68 -15.67
CA VAL A 40 2.21 6.57 -14.21
C VAL A 40 3.67 6.61 -13.75
N ILE A 41 4.59 5.95 -14.47
CA ILE A 41 6.02 5.98 -14.16
C ILE A 41 6.56 7.42 -14.26
N VAL A 42 6.24 8.13 -15.35
CA VAL A 42 6.66 9.53 -15.54
C VAL A 42 6.05 10.42 -14.45
N TYR A 43 4.78 10.23 -14.11
CA TYR A 43 4.14 10.97 -13.02
C TYR A 43 4.86 10.76 -11.67
N ASN A 44 5.33 9.54 -11.38
CA ASN A 44 6.10 9.27 -10.16
C ASN A 44 7.50 9.94 -10.15
N LEU A 45 8.03 10.36 -11.30
CA LEU A 45 9.30 11.10 -11.40
C LEU A 45 9.10 12.61 -11.20
N VAL A 46 7.86 13.11 -11.26
CA VAL A 46 7.53 14.50 -10.96
C VAL A 46 7.81 14.76 -9.47
N GLY A 47 8.65 15.75 -9.18
CA GLY A 47 9.10 16.08 -7.83
C GLY A 47 10.56 15.74 -7.53
N LEU A 48 11.24 14.98 -8.40
CA LEU A 48 12.69 14.77 -8.28
C LEU A 48 13.50 16.08 -8.36
N GLU A 49 12.96 17.09 -9.03
CA GLU A 49 13.57 18.43 -9.13
C GLU A 49 13.69 19.15 -7.77
N LEU A 50 12.75 18.93 -6.84
CA LEU A 50 12.83 19.54 -5.50
C LEU A 50 14.04 18.98 -4.74
N VAL A 51 14.28 17.67 -4.86
CA VAL A 51 15.42 16.99 -4.23
C VAL A 51 16.74 17.53 -4.81
N ALA A 52 16.78 17.80 -6.12
CA ALA A 52 17.92 18.44 -6.78
C ALA A 52 18.20 19.86 -6.26
N CYS A 53 17.15 20.66 -6.03
CA CYS A 53 17.26 22.03 -5.49
C CYS A 53 17.80 22.08 -4.06
N MET A 54 17.56 21.06 -3.24
CA MET A 54 18.09 20.95 -1.87
C MET A 54 19.56 20.48 -1.83
N GLY A 55 20.20 20.28 -2.99
CA GLY A 55 21.60 19.88 -3.12
C GLY A 55 22.60 20.75 -2.35
N LYS A 56 22.29 22.03 -2.15
CA LYS A 56 23.15 23.00 -1.44
C LYS A 56 23.18 22.81 0.07
N GLU A 57 22.19 22.12 0.64
CA GLU A 57 22.13 21.78 2.06
C GLU A 57 22.97 20.53 2.40
N LEU A 58 23.39 19.76 1.39
CA LEU A 58 24.20 18.56 1.57
C LEU A 58 25.68 18.92 1.78
N ARG A 59 26.28 18.30 2.79
CA ARG A 59 27.73 18.44 3.09
C ARG A 59 28.61 18.01 1.92
N ASN A 60 28.28 16.91 1.26
CA ASN A 60 29.05 16.40 0.13
C ASN A 60 28.12 15.85 -0.97
N PRO A 61 27.51 16.74 -1.78
CA PRO A 61 26.41 16.38 -2.68
C PRO A 61 26.81 15.31 -3.72
N VAL A 62 28.07 15.29 -4.16
CA VAL A 62 28.61 14.32 -5.14
C VAL A 62 28.49 12.87 -4.65
N ARG A 63 28.55 12.64 -3.34
CA ARG A 63 28.52 11.28 -2.75
C ARG A 63 27.25 11.00 -1.96
N ASP A 64 26.75 11.99 -1.23
CA ASP A 64 25.63 11.80 -0.31
C ASP A 64 24.31 11.67 -1.07
N MET A 65 24.15 12.40 -2.17
CA MET A 65 22.96 12.36 -3.00
C MET A 65 22.71 10.98 -3.65
N PRO A 66 23.66 10.39 -4.40
CA PRO A 66 23.44 9.06 -4.98
C PRO A 66 23.27 7.97 -3.91
N ARG A 67 23.97 8.07 -2.77
CA ARG A 67 23.81 7.13 -1.66
C ARG A 67 22.44 7.22 -1.01
N ALA A 68 21.96 8.44 -0.73
CA ALA A 68 20.63 8.67 -0.17
C ALA A 68 19.53 8.14 -1.10
N ILE A 69 19.67 8.37 -2.42
CA ILE A 69 18.73 7.86 -3.43
C ILE A 69 18.72 6.32 -3.42
N LEU A 70 19.88 5.67 -3.38
CA LEU A 70 19.96 4.20 -3.32
C LEU A 70 19.37 3.61 -2.04
N LEU A 71 19.63 4.24 -0.90
CA LEU A 71 19.09 3.79 0.39
C LEU A 71 17.57 3.98 0.44
N ALA A 72 17.08 5.11 -0.04
CA ALA A 72 15.66 5.41 -0.15
C ALA A 72 14.96 4.45 -1.12
N SER A 73 15.52 4.21 -2.31
CA SER A 73 14.93 3.31 -3.30
C SER A 73 14.88 1.87 -2.78
N LEU A 74 15.93 1.40 -2.10
CA LEU A 74 15.94 0.07 -1.47
C LEU A 74 14.86 -0.04 -0.38
N ALA A 75 14.74 0.97 0.49
CA ALA A 75 13.74 0.99 1.55
C ALA A 75 12.31 1.03 0.97
N ILE A 76 12.07 1.87 -0.04
CA ILE A 76 10.78 1.96 -0.72
C ILE A 76 10.46 0.65 -1.44
N ALA A 77 11.40 0.06 -2.17
CA ALA A 77 11.21 -1.22 -2.84
C ALA A 77 10.81 -2.33 -1.85
N PHE A 78 11.51 -2.40 -0.72
CA PHE A 78 11.19 -3.36 0.34
C PHE A 78 9.77 -3.14 0.89
N LEU A 79 9.42 -1.90 1.25
CA LEU A 79 8.09 -1.57 1.77
C LEU A 79 6.98 -1.79 0.74
N TYR A 80 7.26 -1.53 -0.54
CA TYR A 80 6.31 -1.71 -1.63
C TYR A 80 6.01 -3.18 -1.87
N VAL A 81 7.05 -4.02 -1.97
CA VAL A 81 6.89 -5.47 -2.11
C VAL A 81 6.14 -6.04 -0.90
N PHE A 82 6.54 -5.66 0.31
CA PHE A 82 5.90 -6.11 1.55
C PHE A 82 4.42 -5.70 1.63
N GLY A 83 4.11 -4.45 1.28
CA GLY A 83 2.73 -3.94 1.25
C GLY A 83 1.87 -4.62 0.19
N SER A 84 2.37 -4.72 -1.04
CA SER A 84 1.66 -5.34 -2.16
C SER A 84 1.40 -6.83 -1.91
N MET A 85 2.38 -7.57 -1.39
CA MET A 85 2.16 -8.96 -0.96
C MET A 85 1.08 -9.06 0.12
N GLY A 86 1.10 -8.16 1.11
CA GLY A 86 0.08 -8.11 2.16
C GLY A 86 -1.34 -7.95 1.62
N ILE A 87 -1.52 -7.08 0.62
CA ILE A 87 -2.82 -6.86 -0.02
C ILE A 87 -3.24 -8.06 -0.87
N LEU A 88 -2.34 -8.59 -1.71
CA LEU A 88 -2.62 -9.74 -2.59
C LEU A 88 -2.88 -11.04 -1.82
N MET A 89 -2.37 -11.17 -0.60
CA MET A 89 -2.68 -12.29 0.29
C MET A 89 -4.02 -12.13 1.00
N ALA A 90 -4.49 -10.90 1.21
CA ALA A 90 -5.75 -10.61 1.89
C ALA A 90 -6.96 -10.64 0.94
N ILE A 91 -6.79 -10.23 -0.32
CA ILE A 91 -7.89 -10.07 -1.29
C ILE A 91 -7.49 -10.65 -2.66
N PRO A 92 -8.37 -11.43 -3.31
CA PRO A 92 -8.15 -11.90 -4.69
C PRO A 92 -8.05 -10.72 -5.67
N THR A 93 -7.13 -10.81 -6.63
CA THR A 93 -6.81 -9.71 -7.56
C THR A 93 -8.00 -9.24 -8.39
N GLU A 94 -8.98 -10.11 -8.63
CA GLU A 94 -10.20 -9.78 -9.39
C GLU A 94 -11.10 -8.75 -8.69
N ASN A 95 -11.01 -8.63 -7.37
CA ASN A 95 -11.79 -7.68 -6.58
C ASN A 95 -10.98 -6.43 -6.18
N LEU A 96 -9.72 -6.31 -6.64
CA LEU A 96 -8.88 -5.16 -6.36
C LEU A 96 -9.05 -4.11 -7.46
N ASN A 97 -9.69 -3.00 -7.13
CA ASN A 97 -9.74 -1.85 -8.00
C ASN A 97 -8.50 -0.95 -7.75
N LEU A 98 -7.79 -0.54 -8.80
CA LEU A 98 -6.59 0.29 -8.66
C LEU A 98 -6.88 1.68 -8.05
N VAL A 99 -8.09 2.21 -8.24
CA VAL A 99 -8.47 3.53 -7.74
C VAL A 99 -8.87 3.48 -6.26
N SER A 100 -9.60 2.44 -5.84
CA SER A 100 -10.07 2.25 -4.46
C SER A 100 -9.26 1.20 -3.68
N GLY A 101 -8.14 0.71 -4.22
CA GLY A 101 -7.48 -0.50 -3.72
C GLY A 101 -7.05 -0.46 -2.26
N ILE A 102 -6.79 0.73 -1.70
CA ILE A 102 -6.55 0.92 -0.27
C ILE A 102 -7.83 0.68 0.55
N VAL A 103 -8.96 1.23 0.11
CA VAL A 103 -10.26 1.07 0.78
C VAL A 103 -10.72 -0.37 0.68
N ASP A 104 -10.52 -1.00 -0.49
CA ASP A 104 -10.85 -2.39 -0.73
C ASP A 104 -9.99 -3.30 0.16
N ALA A 105 -8.68 -3.04 0.25
CA ALA A 105 -7.75 -3.73 1.18
C ALA A 105 -8.12 -3.55 2.66
N LEU A 106 -8.65 -2.38 3.03
CA LEU A 106 -9.07 -2.08 4.39
C LEU A 106 -10.42 -2.68 4.76
N GLY A 107 -11.33 -2.89 3.81
CA GLY A 107 -12.68 -3.40 4.06
C GLY A 107 -12.70 -4.69 4.90
N PRO A 108 -11.96 -5.74 4.52
CA PRO A 108 -11.86 -6.98 5.30
C PRO A 108 -11.16 -6.81 6.66
N LEU A 109 -10.23 -5.86 6.78
CA LEU A 109 -9.37 -5.66 7.96
C LEU A 109 -9.99 -4.75 9.02
N LEU A 110 -10.71 -3.71 8.60
CA LEU A 110 -11.41 -2.76 9.44
C LEU A 110 -12.90 -3.09 9.57
N GLY A 111 -13.49 -3.86 8.66
CA GLY A 111 -14.93 -4.13 8.60
C GLY A 111 -15.50 -4.73 9.89
N LYS A 112 -14.75 -5.54 10.63
CA LYS A 112 -15.23 -6.08 11.93
C LYS A 112 -15.09 -5.08 13.07
N ALA A 113 -13.98 -4.35 13.14
CA ALA A 113 -13.71 -3.39 14.22
C ALA A 113 -14.54 -2.11 14.10
N VAL A 114 -14.67 -1.58 12.88
CA VAL A 114 -15.36 -0.31 12.62
C VAL A 114 -16.88 -0.52 12.57
N HIS A 115 -17.38 -1.66 12.08
CA HIS A 115 -18.82 -1.97 12.19
C HIS A 115 -19.26 -2.15 13.65
N SER A 116 -18.46 -2.85 14.47
CA SER A 116 -18.75 -3.00 15.90
C SER A 116 -18.68 -1.67 16.65
N LEU A 117 -17.68 -0.82 16.35
CA LEU A 117 -17.55 0.50 16.97
C LEU A 117 -18.64 1.47 16.49
N PHE A 118 -18.99 1.47 15.20
CA PHE A 118 -20.04 2.31 14.62
C PHE A 118 -21.42 1.96 15.17
N TRP A 119 -21.73 0.66 15.29
CA TRP A 119 -22.97 0.20 15.91
C TRP A 119 -23.01 0.53 17.41
N SER A 120 -21.90 0.35 18.13
CA SER A 120 -21.80 0.66 19.56
C SER A 120 -21.94 2.16 19.85
N VAL A 121 -21.30 3.01 19.04
CA VAL A 121 -21.42 4.47 19.16
C VAL A 121 -22.83 4.94 18.79
N SER A 122 -23.44 4.35 17.74
CA SER A 122 -24.83 4.67 17.35
C SER A 122 -25.83 4.25 18.43
N PHE A 123 -25.66 3.07 19.05
CA PHE A 123 -26.50 2.61 20.16
C PHE A 123 -26.30 3.46 21.43
N LEU A 124 -25.06 3.83 21.76
CA LEU A 124 -24.77 4.69 22.91
C LEU A 124 -25.34 6.10 22.70
N CYS A 125 -25.22 6.64 21.49
CA CYS A 125 -25.79 7.94 21.13
C CYS A 125 -27.34 7.91 21.18
N PHE A 126 -27.96 6.85 20.66
CA PHE A 126 -29.41 6.65 20.78
C PHE A 126 -29.86 6.52 22.25
N ARG A 127 -29.10 5.79 23.08
CA ARG A 127 -29.40 5.66 24.52
C ARG A 127 -29.23 6.98 25.28
N LEU A 128 -28.26 7.81 24.92
CA LEU A 128 -28.10 9.15 25.48
C LEU A 128 -29.20 10.13 25.05
N LEU A 129 -29.77 9.94 23.85
CA LEU A 129 -30.89 10.75 23.33
C LEU A 129 -32.25 10.35 23.91
N VAL A 130 -32.43 9.07 24.27
CA VAL A 130 -33.67 8.53 24.87
C VAL A 130 -33.71 8.68 26.40
N THR A 131 -32.58 8.98 27.04
CA THR A 131 -32.51 9.23 28.50
C THR A 131 -32.51 10.74 28.83
N ARG A 132 -32.86 11.59 27.86
CA ARG A 132 -33.28 12.99 28.04
C ARG A 132 -34.73 13.15 27.58
#